data_AF-A0A7W1FI20-F1
#
_entry.id   AF-A0A7W1FI20-F1
#
_cell.length_a   1.000
_cell.length_b   1.000
_cell.length_c   1.000
_cell.angle_alpha   90.00
_cell.angle_beta   90.00
_cell.angle_gamma   90.00
#
_symmetry.space_group_name_H-M   'P 1'
#
loop_
_entity.id
_entity.type
_entity.pdbx_description
1 polymer ?
#
loop_
_entity_poly.entity_id
_entity_poly.type
_entity_poly.pdbx_seq_one_letter_code
_entity_poly.pdbx_strand_id
1 'polypeptide(L)'
;MTAPYALPDAALLAQCRVDLFRAGGPGGQHTNKTASAVRLTHVASGTVVQSQNERDRLRNQVDALHRLRLRLASTMRGVAEITWLEKHRRGRQLKLGANAQEYHLVVAVVLDALERHAGVLSATAEDLAVSSSQVAKLLTADKEVHVAANELRARHGQGAIHA
;
A
#
# COMPACT_ATOMS: atom_id res chain seq x y z
N MET A 1 -12.21 -2.52 -15.93
CA MET A 1 -12.38 -3.29 -14.67
C MET A 1 -11.78 -2.46 -13.56
N THR A 2 -12.52 -2.19 -12.47
CA THR A 2 -11.98 -1.42 -11.34
C THR A 2 -10.91 -2.23 -10.62
N ALA A 3 -9.76 -1.63 -10.34
CA ALA A 3 -8.68 -2.32 -9.65
C ALA A 3 -9.10 -2.75 -8.23
N PRO A 4 -8.77 -3.97 -7.75
CA PRO A 4 -9.19 -4.44 -6.43
C PRO A 4 -8.79 -3.52 -5.28
N TYR A 5 -7.60 -2.90 -5.37
CA TYR A 5 -7.13 -1.96 -4.35
C TYR A 5 -7.98 -0.67 -4.26
N ALA A 6 -8.81 -0.35 -5.26
CA ALA A 6 -9.64 0.85 -5.28
C ALA A 6 -11.10 0.60 -4.88
N LEU A 7 -11.48 -0.65 -4.63
CA LEU A 7 -12.83 -1.01 -4.19
C LEU A 7 -13.11 -0.49 -2.78
N PRO A 8 -14.37 -0.30 -2.36
CA PRO A 8 -14.73 -0.11 -0.96
C PRO A 8 -14.31 -1.32 -0.09
N ASP A 9 -14.06 -1.10 1.20
CA ASP A 9 -13.56 -2.15 2.11
C ASP A 9 -14.41 -3.42 2.10
N ALA A 10 -15.74 -3.28 2.18
CA ALA A 10 -16.66 -4.41 2.15
C ALA A 10 -16.56 -5.23 0.85
N ALA A 11 -16.40 -4.56 -0.29
CA ALA A 11 -16.29 -5.21 -1.59
C ALA A 11 -14.94 -5.92 -1.77
N LEU A 12 -13.84 -5.31 -1.30
CA LEU A 12 -12.52 -5.95 -1.30
C LEU A 12 -12.49 -7.17 -0.36
N LEU A 13 -13.07 -7.04 0.84
CA LEU A 13 -13.18 -8.16 1.80
C LEU A 13 -14.00 -9.32 1.25
N ALA A 14 -15.06 -9.05 0.48
CA ALA A 14 -15.86 -10.09 -0.17
C ALA A 14 -15.06 -10.91 -1.21
N GLN A 15 -13.95 -10.37 -1.72
CA GLN A 15 -13.02 -11.06 -2.63
C GLN A 15 -11.89 -11.78 -1.89
N CYS A 16 -11.89 -11.74 -0.56
CA CYS A 16 -10.86 -12.33 0.28
C CYS A 16 -11.38 -13.54 1.05
N ARG A 17 -10.52 -14.54 1.21
CA ARG A 17 -10.67 -15.51 2.30
C ARG A 17 -10.15 -14.86 3.58
N VAL A 18 -10.96 -14.90 4.64
CA VAL A 18 -10.62 -14.36 5.97
C VAL A 18 -10.40 -15.52 6.93
N ASP A 19 -9.15 -15.69 7.37
CA ASP A 19 -8.76 -16.73 8.32
C ASP A 19 -8.47 -16.09 9.69
N LEU A 20 -9.11 -16.59 10.75
CA LEU A 20 -8.86 -16.15 12.14
C LEU A 20 -7.99 -17.17 12.87
N PHE A 21 -6.95 -16.70 13.54
CA PHE A 21 -6.03 -17.58 14.26
C PHE A 21 -5.52 -16.93 15.55
N ARG A 22 -4.84 -17.71 16.37
CA ARG A 22 -4.20 -17.22 17.60
C ARG A 22 -2.86 -16.58 17.24
N ALA A 23 -2.58 -15.40 17.78
CA ALA A 23 -1.29 -14.75 17.56
C ALA A 23 -0.16 -15.68 18.03
N GLY A 24 0.79 -15.96 17.14
CA GLY A 24 1.95 -16.79 17.45
C GLY A 24 3.15 -15.92 17.85
N GLY A 25 3.80 -16.25 18.96
CA GLY A 25 5.02 -15.57 19.43
C GLY A 25 5.24 -15.69 20.94
N PRO A 26 6.37 -15.18 21.48
CA PRO A 26 6.66 -15.13 22.91
C PRO A 26 5.78 -14.08 23.63
N GLY A 27 4.46 -14.26 23.56
CA GLY A 27 3.47 -13.50 24.30
C GLY A 27 3.11 -14.21 25.60
N GLY A 28 2.88 -13.44 26.67
CA GLY A 28 2.42 -13.97 27.95
C GLY A 28 1.07 -14.70 27.85
N GLN A 29 0.65 -15.36 28.94
CA GLN A 29 -0.52 -16.25 29.02
C GLN A 29 -1.85 -15.65 28.48
N HIS A 30 -1.95 -14.33 28.37
CA HIS A 30 -3.14 -13.61 27.88
C HIS A 30 -3.21 -13.52 26.34
N THR A 31 -2.07 -13.43 25.64
CA THR A 31 -2.02 -13.32 24.17
C THR A 31 -2.43 -14.62 23.48
N ASN A 32 -2.24 -15.75 24.15
CA ASN A 32 -2.41 -17.09 23.57
C ASN A 32 -3.84 -17.66 23.66
N LYS A 33 -4.78 -16.97 24.34
CA LYS A 33 -6.13 -17.49 24.58
C LYS A 33 -7.17 -17.03 23.54
N THR A 34 -7.03 -15.83 22.99
CA THR A 34 -8.00 -15.25 22.06
C THR A 34 -7.49 -15.31 20.62
N ALA A 35 -8.33 -15.79 19.69
CA ALA A 35 -8.03 -15.77 18.25
C ALA A 35 -8.25 -14.35 17.67
N SER A 36 -7.36 -13.42 18.03
CA SER A 36 -7.42 -12.04 17.56
C SER A 36 -6.66 -11.81 16.24
N ALA A 37 -5.77 -12.72 15.84
CA ALA A 37 -4.98 -12.57 14.62
C ALA A 37 -5.84 -12.85 13.37
N VAL A 38 -5.60 -12.06 12.33
CA VAL A 38 -6.36 -12.09 11.07
C VAL A 38 -5.40 -12.30 9.91
N ARG A 39 -5.73 -13.22 9.01
CA ARG A 39 -5.08 -13.40 7.72
C ARG A 39 -6.10 -13.17 6.61
N LEU A 40 -5.71 -12.35 5.64
CA LEU A 40 -6.50 -12.08 4.45
C LEU A 40 -5.78 -12.67 3.24
N THR A 41 -6.50 -13.45 2.44
CA THR A 41 -6.02 -13.97 1.17
C THR A 41 -6.92 -13.44 0.06
N HIS A 42 -6.42 -12.52 -0.77
CA HIS A 42 -7.16 -12.09 -1.95
C HIS A 42 -7.13 -13.19 -3.01
N VAL A 43 -8.29 -13.78 -3.29
CA VAL A 43 -8.38 -15.06 -4.02
C VAL A 43 -7.87 -14.93 -5.45
N ALA A 44 -8.23 -13.85 -6.14
CA ALA A 44 -7.88 -13.67 -7.54
C ALA A 44 -6.39 -13.41 -7.78
N SER A 45 -5.71 -12.70 -6.88
CA SER A 45 -4.28 -12.39 -7.02
C SER A 45 -3.36 -13.36 -6.29
N GLY A 46 -3.90 -14.21 -5.40
CA GLY A 46 -3.11 -15.05 -4.50
C GLY A 46 -2.34 -14.26 -3.43
N THR A 47 -2.59 -12.95 -3.29
CA THR A 47 -1.90 -12.11 -2.31
C THR A 47 -2.37 -12.44 -0.90
N VAL A 48 -1.43 -12.77 -0.02
CA VAL A 48 -1.69 -13.10 1.38
C VAL A 48 -1.04 -12.05 2.27
N VAL A 49 -1.81 -11.51 3.22
CA VAL A 49 -1.30 -10.65 4.29
C VAL A 49 -1.88 -11.09 5.63
N GLN A 50 -1.23 -10.72 6.72
CA GLN A 50 -1.71 -11.02 8.06
C GLN A 50 -1.36 -9.91 9.05
N SER A 51 -2.18 -9.76 10.09
CA SER A 51 -1.93 -8.88 11.21
C SER A 51 -2.31 -9.55 12.53
N GLN A 52 -1.45 -9.37 13.53
CA GLN A 52 -1.59 -9.93 14.87
C GLN A 52 -1.09 -8.97 15.96
N ASN A 53 -0.93 -7.69 15.62
CA ASN A 53 -0.29 -6.70 16.50
C ASN A 53 -1.23 -6.26 17.63
N GLU A 54 -2.53 -6.23 17.34
CA GLU A 54 -3.55 -5.73 18.24
C GLU A 54 -4.22 -6.87 19.01
N ARG A 55 -4.73 -6.55 20.20
CA ARG A 55 -5.55 -7.49 20.99
C ARG A 55 -6.95 -7.64 20.41
N ASP A 56 -7.42 -6.63 19.68
CA ASP A 56 -8.73 -6.61 19.04
C ASP A 56 -8.64 -7.14 17.61
N ARG A 57 -9.47 -8.14 17.31
CA ARG A 57 -9.60 -8.75 15.98
C ARG A 57 -9.96 -7.70 14.92
N LEU A 58 -10.88 -6.79 15.20
CA LEU A 58 -11.33 -5.79 14.23
C LEU A 58 -10.18 -4.86 13.82
N ARG A 59 -9.34 -4.45 14.79
CA ARG A 59 -8.16 -3.63 14.50
C ARG A 59 -7.14 -4.39 13.66
N ASN A 60 -6.90 -5.66 13.96
CA ASN A 60 -6.05 -6.51 13.11
C ASN A 60 -6.63 -6.68 11.70
N GLN A 61 -7.95 -6.79 11.55
CA GLN A 61 -8.60 -6.86 10.24
C GLN A 61 -8.41 -5.57 9.44
N VAL A 62 -8.56 -4.40 10.08
CA VAL A 62 -8.33 -3.08 9.44
C VAL A 62 -6.87 -2.94 9.01
N ASP A 63 -5.91 -3.28 9.88
CA ASP A 63 -4.48 -3.25 9.54
C ASP A 63 -4.12 -4.23 8.41
N ALA A 64 -4.64 -5.47 8.47
CA ALA A 64 -4.45 -6.44 7.40
C ALA A 64 -5.05 -5.94 6.08
N LEU A 65 -6.22 -5.31 6.10
CA LEU A 65 -6.86 -4.76 4.91
C LEU A 65 -6.04 -3.60 4.32
N HIS A 66 -5.50 -2.71 5.16
CA HIS A 66 -4.62 -1.63 4.74
C HIS A 66 -3.36 -2.17 4.04
N ARG A 67 -2.69 -3.16 4.64
CA ARG A 67 -1.53 -3.85 4.03
C ARG A 67 -1.90 -4.51 2.70
N LEU A 68 -3.04 -5.20 2.67
CA LEU A 68 -3.52 -5.84 1.45
C LEU A 68 -3.68 -4.82 0.31
N ARG A 69 -4.31 -3.67 0.59
CA ARG A 69 -4.48 -2.59 -0.40
C ARG A 69 -3.14 -2.10 -0.92
N LEU A 70 -2.15 -1.87 -0.06
CA LEU A 70 -0.82 -1.42 -0.47
C LEU A 70 -0.10 -2.46 -1.33
N ARG A 71 -0.18 -3.73 -0.96
CA ARG A 71 0.40 -4.83 -1.74
C ARG A 71 -0.25 -4.95 -3.12
N LEU A 72 -1.58 -4.88 -3.19
CA LEU A 72 -2.34 -4.91 -4.45
C LEU A 72 -2.05 -3.67 -5.30
N ALA A 73 -2.02 -2.48 -4.68
CA ALA A 73 -1.60 -1.23 -5.32
C ALA A 73 -0.13 -1.24 -5.75
N SER A 74 0.68 -2.19 -5.28
CA SER A 74 2.08 -2.34 -5.68
C SER A 74 2.31 -3.49 -6.68
N THR A 75 1.27 -4.24 -7.04
CA THR A 75 1.43 -5.42 -7.92
C THR A 75 0.45 -5.40 -9.08
N MET A 76 -0.78 -4.95 -8.84
CA MET A 76 -1.87 -4.90 -9.82
C MET A 76 -2.16 -3.47 -10.29
N ARG A 77 -1.12 -2.70 -10.59
CA ARG A 77 -1.20 -1.30 -11.04
C ARG A 77 -1.58 -1.16 -12.52
N GLY A 78 -1.66 0.07 -13.04
CA GLY A 78 -1.99 0.37 -14.44
C GLY A 78 -3.44 0.78 -14.70
N VAL A 79 -4.21 1.03 -13.65
CA VAL A 79 -5.65 1.37 -13.72
C VAL A 79 -6.01 2.62 -12.91
N ALA A 80 -5.05 3.25 -12.24
CA ALA A 80 -5.32 4.40 -11.39
C ALA A 80 -5.54 5.67 -12.20
N GLU A 81 -6.69 6.32 -12.02
CA GLU A 81 -6.93 7.64 -12.61
C GLU A 81 -6.22 8.74 -11.79
N ILE A 82 -5.44 9.55 -12.49
CA ILE A 82 -4.71 10.72 -11.95
C ILE A 82 -5.69 11.84 -11.55
N THR A 83 -6.88 11.88 -12.16
CA THR A 83 -7.89 12.94 -11.97
C THR A 83 -8.31 13.14 -10.52
N TRP A 84 -8.30 12.09 -9.69
CA TRP A 84 -8.62 12.19 -8.26
C TRP A 84 -7.53 12.91 -7.44
N LEU A 85 -6.26 12.86 -7.85
CA LEU A 85 -5.16 13.52 -7.13
C LEU A 85 -5.35 15.03 -7.05
N GLU A 86 -6.00 15.61 -8.06
CA GLU A 86 -6.33 17.04 -8.14
C GLU A 86 -7.04 17.54 -6.88
N LYS A 87 -7.96 16.75 -6.34
CA LYS A 87 -8.74 17.10 -5.14
C LYS A 87 -7.85 17.26 -3.90
N HIS A 88 -6.70 16.60 -3.88
CA HIS A 88 -5.75 16.59 -2.77
C HIS A 88 -4.56 17.53 -3.00
N ARG A 89 -4.52 18.23 -4.13
CA ARG A 89 -3.38 19.06 -4.50
C ARG A 89 -3.53 20.49 -3.98
N ARG A 90 -2.42 21.04 -3.46
CA ARG A 90 -2.24 22.47 -3.16
C ARG A 90 -0.90 22.93 -3.70
N GLY A 91 -0.92 23.60 -4.85
CA GLY A 91 0.30 23.97 -5.57
C GLY A 91 1.09 22.72 -5.98
N ARG A 92 2.40 22.69 -5.69
CA ARG A 92 3.28 21.55 -5.96
C ARG A 92 3.29 20.47 -4.87
N GLN A 93 2.24 20.40 -4.05
CA GLN A 93 2.17 19.47 -2.94
C GLN A 93 0.83 18.71 -2.89
N LEU A 94 0.89 17.39 -2.73
CA LEU A 94 -0.29 16.59 -2.34
C LEU A 94 -0.46 16.63 -0.83
N LYS A 95 -1.66 16.96 -0.34
CA LYS A 95 -2.01 16.93 1.10
C LYS A 95 -2.47 15.53 1.49
N LEU A 96 -1.65 14.53 1.18
CA LEU A 96 -1.89 13.13 1.47
C LEU A 96 -0.58 12.45 1.88
N GLY A 97 -0.63 11.63 2.91
CA GLY A 97 0.50 10.88 3.45
C GLY A 97 0.09 9.48 3.88
N ALA A 98 1.02 8.71 4.46
CA ALA A 98 0.82 7.28 4.76
C ALA A 98 -0.36 6.95 5.68
N ASN A 99 -0.82 7.91 6.49
CA ASN A 99 -1.95 7.73 7.40
C ASN A 99 -3.32 7.99 6.74
N ALA A 100 -3.34 8.46 5.48
CA ALA A 100 -4.59 8.70 4.76
C ALA A 100 -5.21 7.38 4.29
N GLN A 101 -6.54 7.28 4.35
CA GLN A 101 -7.25 6.08 3.91
C GLN A 101 -6.97 5.77 2.42
N GLU A 102 -6.79 6.82 1.62
CA GLU A 102 -6.54 6.75 0.18
C GLU A 102 -5.05 6.65 -0.19
N TYR A 103 -4.14 6.45 0.78
CA TYR A 103 -2.70 6.36 0.52
C TYR A 103 -2.34 5.32 -0.54
N HIS A 104 -2.99 4.17 -0.52
CA HIS A 104 -2.83 3.11 -1.51
C HIS A 104 -3.14 3.56 -2.96
N LEU A 105 -4.06 4.49 -3.16
CA LEU A 105 -4.36 5.05 -4.50
C LEU A 105 -3.20 5.91 -4.98
N VAL A 106 -2.66 6.78 -4.12
CA VAL A 106 -1.50 7.62 -4.44
C VAL A 106 -0.29 6.75 -4.75
N VAL A 107 -0.06 5.69 -3.97
CA VAL A 107 1.04 4.74 -4.20
C VAL A 107 0.94 4.10 -5.59
N ALA A 108 -0.25 3.64 -6.00
CA ALA A 108 -0.43 3.08 -7.33
C ALA A 108 -0.06 4.09 -8.44
N VAL A 109 -0.56 5.33 -8.34
CA VAL A 109 -0.26 6.39 -9.33
C VAL A 109 1.23 6.73 -9.36
N VAL A 110 1.86 6.87 -8.18
CA VAL A 110 3.28 7.22 -8.09
C VAL A 110 4.15 6.12 -8.68
N LEU A 111 3.84 4.85 -8.39
CA LEU A 111 4.60 3.71 -8.94
C LEU A 111 4.39 3.57 -10.46
N ASP A 112 3.19 3.85 -10.98
CA ASP A 112 2.95 3.87 -12.43
C ASP A 112 3.70 5.01 -13.13
N ALA A 113 3.72 6.20 -12.54
CA ALA A 113 4.55 7.31 -13.03
C ALA A 113 6.05 6.98 -12.96
N LEU A 114 6.47 6.34 -11.86
CA LEU A 114 7.85 5.92 -11.68
C LEU A 114 8.28 4.89 -12.73
N GLU A 115 7.41 3.94 -13.08
CA GLU A 115 7.67 2.98 -14.17
C GLU A 115 7.75 3.71 -15.53
N ARG A 116 6.81 4.62 -15.82
CA ARG A 116 6.81 5.42 -17.08
C ARG A 116 8.10 6.21 -17.26
N HIS A 117 8.68 6.69 -16.16
CA HIS A 117 9.91 7.48 -16.15
C HIS A 117 11.16 6.66 -15.81
N ALA A 118 11.14 5.34 -16.08
CA ALA A 118 12.28 4.44 -15.91
C ALA A 118 12.96 4.56 -14.53
N GLY A 119 12.15 4.71 -13.48
CA GLY A 119 12.64 4.83 -12.12
C GLY A 119 13.20 6.21 -11.76
N VAL A 120 13.11 7.26 -12.58
CA VAL A 120 13.70 8.58 -12.26
C VAL A 120 12.75 9.43 -11.38
N LEU A 121 13.18 9.81 -10.17
CA LEU A 121 12.33 10.55 -9.23
C LEU A 121 11.98 11.97 -9.68
N SER A 122 12.93 12.69 -10.29
CA SER A 122 12.71 14.07 -10.74
C SER A 122 11.68 14.12 -11.87
N ALA A 123 11.81 13.26 -12.88
CA ALA A 123 10.86 13.14 -13.97
C ALA A 123 9.46 12.69 -13.46
N THR A 124 9.43 11.73 -12.53
CA THR A 124 8.17 11.32 -11.86
C THR A 124 7.51 12.49 -11.12
N ALA A 125 8.30 13.31 -10.43
CA ALA A 125 7.78 14.46 -9.70
C ALA A 125 7.27 15.57 -10.62
N GLU A 126 7.92 15.78 -11.77
CA GLU A 126 7.49 16.73 -12.78
C GLU A 126 6.15 16.32 -13.41
N ASP A 127 6.04 15.06 -13.82
CA ASP A 127 4.81 14.48 -14.38
C ASP A 127 3.62 14.55 -13.42
N LEU A 128 3.87 14.32 -12.13
CA LEU A 128 2.83 14.41 -11.10
C LEU A 128 2.64 15.83 -10.54
N ALA A 129 3.37 16.82 -11.06
CA ALA A 129 3.37 18.20 -10.58
C ALA A 129 3.62 18.35 -9.06
N VAL A 130 4.51 17.52 -8.49
CA VAL A 130 4.94 17.55 -7.08
C VAL A 130 6.44 17.81 -6.94
N SER A 131 6.97 17.77 -5.72
CA SER A 131 8.41 17.79 -5.47
C SER A 131 9.00 16.38 -5.42
N SER A 132 10.26 16.21 -5.88
CA SER A 132 10.97 14.92 -5.82
C SER A 132 11.09 14.38 -4.40
N SER A 133 11.26 15.29 -3.41
CA SER A 133 11.27 14.93 -2.00
C SER A 133 9.93 14.37 -1.53
N GLN A 134 8.81 14.86 -2.06
CA GLN A 134 7.49 14.32 -1.73
C GLN A 134 7.28 12.95 -2.36
N VAL A 135 7.72 12.73 -3.60
CA VAL A 135 7.71 11.40 -4.24
C VAL A 135 8.50 10.41 -3.39
N ALA A 136 9.73 10.76 -2.99
CA ALA A 136 10.55 9.92 -2.12
C ALA A 136 9.83 9.61 -0.80
N LYS A 137 9.28 10.61 -0.11
CA LYS A 137 8.51 10.43 1.14
C LYS A 137 7.31 9.50 0.96
N LEU A 138 6.56 9.63 -0.13
CA LEU A 138 5.42 8.75 -0.41
C LEU A 138 5.87 7.31 -0.67
N LEU A 139 7.04 7.11 -1.27
CA LEU A 139 7.57 5.78 -1.57
C LEU A 139 8.30 5.14 -0.38
N THR A 140 8.78 5.92 0.60
CA THR A 140 9.51 5.39 1.78
C THR A 140 8.65 5.28 3.04
N ALA A 141 7.44 5.84 3.06
CA ALA A 141 6.62 5.87 4.26
C ALA A 141 6.02 4.50 4.68
N ASP A 142 5.97 3.54 3.76
CA ASP A 142 5.59 2.15 4.06
C ASP A 142 6.67 1.18 3.56
N LYS A 143 6.96 0.14 4.35
CA LYS A 143 8.03 -0.82 4.05
C LYS A 143 7.79 -1.59 2.76
N GLU A 144 6.57 -2.03 2.48
CA GLU A 144 6.28 -2.81 1.28
C GLU A 144 6.32 -1.93 0.03
N VAL A 145 5.81 -0.70 0.15
CA VAL A 145 5.91 0.31 -0.90
C VAL A 145 7.36 0.64 -1.20
N HIS A 146 8.20 0.81 -0.17
CA HIS A 146 9.62 1.11 -0.31
C HIS A 146 10.39 0.02 -1.03
N VAL A 147 10.12 -1.24 -0.68
CA VAL A 147 10.69 -2.40 -1.37
C VAL A 147 10.25 -2.41 -2.83
N ALA A 148 8.95 -2.28 -3.11
CA ALA A 148 8.43 -2.28 -4.48
C ALA A 148 9.01 -1.14 -5.35
N ALA A 149 9.18 0.05 -4.76
CA ALA A 149 9.78 1.19 -5.44
C ALA A 149 11.26 0.95 -5.78
N ASN A 150 12.02 0.37 -4.85
CA ASN A 150 13.43 0.07 -5.07
C ASN A 150 13.64 -1.08 -6.07
N GLU A 151 12.80 -2.12 -6.03
CA GLU A 151 12.81 -3.19 -7.04
C GLU A 151 12.53 -2.64 -8.44
N LEU A 152 11.55 -1.73 -8.57
CA LEU A 152 11.25 -1.04 -9.82
C LEU A 152 12.44 -0.20 -10.30
N ARG A 153 13.02 0.61 -9.42
CA ARG A 153 14.21 1.42 -9.75
C ARG A 153 15.40 0.57 -10.17
N ALA A 154 15.65 -0.54 -9.48
CA ALA A 154 16.73 -1.46 -9.80
C ALA A 154 16.55 -2.11 -11.19
N ARG A 155 15.31 -2.44 -11.59
CA ARG A 155 15.01 -2.94 -12.95
C ARG A 155 15.43 -1.96 -14.05
N HIS A 156 15.45 -0.66 -13.76
CA HIS A 156 15.85 0.40 -14.68
C HIS A 156 17.28 0.93 -14.41
N GLY A 157 18.08 0.22 -13.60
CA GLY A 157 19.47 0.61 -13.29
C GLY A 157 19.61 1.85 -12.39
N GLN A 158 18.55 2.25 -11.69
CA GLN A 158 18.55 3.40 -10.79
C GLN A 158 18.97 2.99 -9.37
N GLY A 159 19.66 3.89 -8.66
CA GLY A 159 20.06 3.67 -7.25
C GLY A 159 18.87 3.60 -6.30
N ALA A 160 19.04 3.00 -5.12
CA ALA A 160 17.97 2.89 -4.13
C ALA A 160 17.52 4.26 -3.57
N ILE A 161 16.24 4.37 -3.23
CA ILE A 161 15.74 5.46 -2.39
C ILE A 161 16.07 5.11 -0.94
N HIS A 162 16.71 6.02 -0.21
CA HIS A 162 16.95 5.87 1.22
C HIS A 162 15.83 6.57 2.00
N ALA A 163 15.39 5.94 3.10
CA ALA A 163 14.32 6.45 3.96
C ALA A 163 14.84 7.53 4.92
#